data_AF-A0A956IJ83-F1
#
_entry.id   AF-A0A956IJ83-F1
#
_cell.length_a   1.000
_cell.length_b   1.000
_cell.length_c   1.000
_cell.angle_alpha   90.00
_cell.angle_beta   90.00
_cell.angle_gamma   90.00
#
_symmetry.space_group_name_H-M   'P 1'
#
loop_
_entity.id
_entity.type
_entity.pdbx_description
1 polymer ?
#
loop_
_entity_poly.entity_id
_entity_poly.type
_entity_poly.pdbx_seq_one_letter_code
_entity_poly.pdbx_strand_id
1 'polypeptide(L)'
;QEIQLTGPLAGAPAVRRLRLRREGRFDIAAHATFTLLDEYRRGIMPGLRLNYHFFDWLGVGVFGGPVFSYNTGLSDELQQKAINDRACDANPNSIACVRSAVSLCRGDGCLGSSQLASMVWYAAPQITVVPFRGKFSLFGAAFLDADISLFAGPAFVGVNERADCDLGNCPDSFELTHKLRVGPTFGLGFNFYTPLDWMGFGAEFRGTPFVVNSSGFDVSSDNGFPDDQVNGEDRSLKFNPMLTAYISFQLPAEVEVSD
;
A
#
# COMPACT_ATOMS: atom_id res chain seq x y z
N GLN A 1 44.95 23.94 10.91
CA GLN A 1 44.05 24.27 12.04
C GLN A 1 42.88 23.31 11.91
N GLU A 2 42.88 22.23 12.69
CA GLU A 2 41.78 21.25 12.69
C GLU A 2 40.52 21.93 13.22
N ILE A 3 39.48 21.98 12.41
CA ILE A 3 38.16 22.41 12.85
C ILE A 3 37.67 21.31 13.79
N GLN A 4 37.76 21.54 15.10
CA GLN A 4 37.12 20.69 16.09
C GLN A 4 35.61 20.77 15.86
N LEU A 5 35.04 19.78 15.16
CA LEU A 5 33.60 19.57 15.14
C LEU A 5 33.17 19.25 16.57
N THR A 6 32.64 20.24 17.30
CA THR A 6 31.97 20.03 18.57
C THR A 6 30.51 19.64 18.31
N GLY A 7 30.16 18.40 18.61
CA GLY A 7 28.84 17.82 18.41
C GLY A 7 28.85 16.29 18.54
N PRO A 8 27.71 15.60 18.49
CA PRO A 8 27.61 14.14 18.61
C PRO A 8 28.30 13.35 17.47
N LEU A 9 28.93 14.05 16.52
CA LEU A 9 29.70 13.51 15.40
C LEU A 9 31.20 13.87 15.50
N ALA A 10 31.64 14.43 16.63
CA ALA A 10 33.05 14.70 16.92
C ALA A 10 33.85 13.39 16.98
N GLY A 11 34.88 13.25 16.14
CA GLY A 11 35.73 12.05 16.11
C GLY A 11 35.16 10.88 15.28
N ALA A 12 34.02 11.05 14.62
CA ALA A 12 33.57 10.09 13.63
C ALA A 12 34.56 10.07 12.45
N PRO A 13 35.00 8.90 11.96
CA PRO A 13 35.90 8.83 10.82
C PRO A 13 35.24 9.52 9.61
N ALA A 14 35.93 10.52 9.06
CA ALA A 14 35.52 11.18 7.84
C ALA A 14 35.24 10.13 6.76
N VAL A 15 34.17 10.31 5.98
CA VAL A 15 33.88 9.45 4.83
C VAL A 15 35.01 9.64 3.81
N ARG A 16 36.04 8.82 3.89
CA ARG A 16 37.08 8.65 2.88
C ARG A 16 36.83 7.30 2.24
N ARG A 17 36.65 7.27 0.93
CA ARG A 17 36.22 6.12 0.12
C ARG A 17 34.79 5.67 0.43
N LEU A 18 33.92 5.78 -0.56
CA LEU A 18 32.52 5.40 -0.45
C LEU A 18 32.41 3.87 -0.53
N ARG A 19 31.75 3.27 0.46
CA ARG A 19 31.30 1.88 0.35
C ARG A 19 30.15 1.83 -0.65
N LEU A 20 30.35 1.17 -1.78
CA LEU A 20 29.35 0.98 -2.83
C LEU A 20 28.42 -0.15 -2.38
N ARG A 21 27.35 0.21 -1.69
CA ARG A 21 26.44 -0.75 -1.05
C ARG A 21 25.54 -1.46 -2.07
N ARG A 22 25.34 -0.90 -3.26
CA ARG A 22 24.33 -1.36 -4.21
C ARG A 22 24.86 -1.63 -5.61
N GLU A 23 25.98 -1.05 -6.02
CA GLU A 23 26.48 -1.20 -7.41
C GLU A 23 26.68 -2.66 -7.81
N GLY A 24 26.01 -3.09 -8.89
CA GLY A 24 26.06 -4.48 -9.38
C GLY A 24 25.39 -5.51 -8.48
N ARG A 25 24.60 -5.10 -7.48
CA ARG A 25 24.02 -5.99 -6.47
C ARG A 25 22.51 -6.16 -6.62
N PHE A 26 22.05 -7.35 -6.24
CA PHE A 26 20.65 -7.66 -5.98
C PHE A 26 20.31 -7.33 -4.53
N ASP A 27 19.25 -6.55 -4.33
CA ASP A 27 18.61 -6.28 -3.04
C ASP A 27 17.29 -7.05 -2.97
N ILE A 28 17.24 -8.04 -2.08
CA ILE A 28 16.07 -8.87 -1.83
C ILE A 28 15.54 -8.48 -0.45
N ALA A 29 14.34 -7.90 -0.38
CA ALA A 29 13.74 -7.51 0.89
C ALA A 29 12.42 -8.22 1.15
N ALA A 30 12.34 -8.90 2.30
CA ALA A 30 11.09 -9.39 2.84
C ALA A 30 10.40 -8.25 3.60
N HIS A 31 9.12 -8.04 3.34
CA HIS A 31 8.41 -6.88 3.85
C HIS A 31 7.00 -7.18 4.35
N ALA A 32 6.51 -6.31 5.21
CA ALA A 32 5.11 -6.23 5.60
C ALA A 32 4.63 -4.79 5.38
N THR A 33 3.59 -4.65 4.57
CA THR A 33 3.01 -3.36 4.18
C THR A 33 1.60 -3.22 4.76
N PHE A 34 1.27 -2.03 5.22
CA PHE A 34 -0.02 -1.67 5.81
C PHE A 34 -0.61 -0.51 5.03
N THR A 35 -1.91 -0.59 4.74
CA THR A 35 -2.63 0.54 4.15
C THR A 35 -3.08 1.51 5.24
N LEU A 36 -3.05 2.82 4.95
CA LEU A 36 -3.28 3.85 5.98
C LEU A 36 -4.63 4.57 5.84
N LEU A 37 -5.10 4.83 4.61
CA LEU A 37 -6.29 5.65 4.34
C LEU A 37 -7.46 4.87 3.73
N ASP A 38 -7.47 3.54 3.84
CA ASP A 38 -8.63 2.77 3.38
C ASP A 38 -9.81 3.00 4.33
N GLU A 39 -10.94 3.48 3.79
CA GLU A 39 -12.08 3.89 4.62
C GLU A 39 -12.78 2.69 5.27
N TYR A 40 -12.97 1.62 4.48
CA TYR A 40 -13.81 0.49 4.87
C TYR A 40 -13.04 -0.80 5.17
N ARG A 41 -11.95 -1.08 4.43
CA ARG A 41 -11.18 -2.30 4.59
C ARG A 41 -9.70 -2.01 4.56
N ARG A 42 -8.99 -2.29 5.66
CA ARG A 42 -7.54 -2.14 5.74
C ARG A 42 -6.86 -3.44 5.31
N GLY A 43 -5.71 -3.31 4.67
CA GLY A 43 -4.93 -4.43 4.16
C GLY A 43 -3.58 -4.55 4.87
N ILE A 44 -3.18 -5.78 5.17
CA ILE A 44 -1.80 -6.15 5.46
C ILE A 44 -1.28 -6.96 4.28
N MET A 45 -0.16 -6.55 3.73
CA MET A 45 0.46 -7.16 2.57
C MET A 45 1.88 -7.61 2.93
N PRO A 46 2.06 -8.88 3.33
CA PRO A 46 3.37 -9.49 3.35
C PRO A 46 3.85 -9.70 1.91
N GLY A 47 5.13 -9.48 1.65
CA GLY A 47 5.63 -9.56 0.28
C GLY A 47 7.13 -9.52 0.16
N LEU A 48 7.57 -9.47 -1.10
CA LEU A 48 8.98 -9.34 -1.47
C LEU A 48 9.21 -8.11 -2.34
N ARG A 49 10.36 -7.49 -2.12
CA ARG A 49 10.93 -6.48 -3.00
C ARG A 49 12.22 -7.05 -3.57
N LEU A 50 12.33 -7.06 -4.88
CA LEU A 50 13.54 -7.49 -5.59
C LEU A 50 14.02 -6.31 -6.42
N ASN A 51 15.18 -5.74 -6.09
CA ASN A 51 15.80 -4.70 -6.88
C ASN A 51 17.16 -5.18 -7.38
N TYR A 52 17.48 -4.85 -8.62
CA TYR A 52 18.83 -4.92 -9.17
C TYR A 52 19.34 -3.50 -9.38
N HIS A 53 20.51 -3.21 -8.84
CA HIS A 53 21.13 -1.90 -8.93
C HIS A 53 22.26 -1.93 -9.96
N PHE A 54 22.07 -1.24 -11.08
CA PHE A 54 23.10 -1.10 -12.12
C PHE A 54 24.24 -0.21 -11.62
N PHE A 55 23.88 0.87 -10.94
CA PHE A 55 24.78 1.80 -10.30
C PHE A 55 24.39 1.90 -8.83
N ASP A 56 25.29 2.41 -8.01
CA ASP A 56 25.01 2.59 -6.58
C ASP A 56 23.80 3.53 -6.34
N TRP A 57 23.42 4.36 -7.32
CA TRP A 57 22.32 5.32 -7.23
C TRP A 57 21.08 4.94 -8.06
N LEU A 58 21.15 3.94 -8.95
CA LEU A 58 20.06 3.58 -9.87
C LEU A 58 19.83 2.08 -9.88
N GLY A 59 18.58 1.68 -9.71
CA GLY A 59 18.15 0.29 -9.86
C GLY A 59 16.77 0.16 -10.48
N VAL A 60 16.44 -1.07 -10.82
CA VAL A 60 15.13 -1.49 -11.28
C VAL A 60 14.70 -2.70 -10.48
N GLY A 61 13.41 -2.88 -10.29
CA GLY A 61 12.93 -3.97 -9.47
C GLY A 61 11.45 -4.21 -9.56
N VAL A 62 10.99 -5.11 -8.71
CA VAL A 62 9.58 -5.43 -8.52
C VAL A 62 9.29 -5.49 -7.03
N PHE A 63 8.12 -4.97 -6.65
CA PHE A 63 7.61 -4.97 -5.31
C PHE A 63 6.20 -5.56 -5.34
N GLY A 64 5.88 -6.48 -4.43
CA GLY A 64 4.52 -6.99 -4.36
C GLY A 64 4.32 -8.13 -3.37
N GLY A 65 3.06 -8.52 -3.25
CA GLY A 65 2.61 -9.59 -2.37
C GLY A 65 1.09 -9.76 -2.38
N PRO A 66 0.58 -10.85 -1.78
CA PRO A 66 -0.84 -11.00 -1.47
C PRO A 66 -1.26 -9.99 -0.38
N VAL A 67 -2.52 -9.56 -0.42
CA VAL A 67 -3.11 -8.63 0.54
C VAL A 67 -4.19 -9.34 1.33
N PHE A 68 -4.13 -9.22 2.66
CA PHE A 68 -5.14 -9.73 3.58
C PHE A 68 -5.92 -8.55 4.14
N SER A 69 -7.19 -8.44 3.77
CA SER A 69 -8.05 -7.32 4.15
C SER A 69 -9.00 -7.64 5.30
N TYR A 70 -9.11 -6.74 6.27
CA TYR A 70 -10.02 -6.80 7.40
C TYR A 70 -10.87 -5.52 7.50
N ASN A 71 -12.02 -5.61 8.15
CA ASN A 71 -12.93 -4.48 8.28
C ASN A 71 -12.35 -3.40 9.21
N THR A 72 -12.63 -2.14 8.88
CA THR A 72 -12.39 -1.02 9.79
C THR A 72 -13.55 -0.87 10.77
N GLY A 73 -13.33 -0.15 11.88
CA GLY A 73 -14.41 0.17 12.80
C GLY A 73 -15.56 0.97 12.16
N LEU A 74 -15.29 1.70 11.06
CA LEU A 74 -16.36 2.34 10.29
C LEU A 74 -17.27 1.30 9.62
N SER A 75 -16.68 0.27 8.99
CA SER A 75 -17.45 -0.82 8.38
C SER A 75 -18.26 -1.60 9.40
N ASP A 76 -17.69 -1.83 10.58
CA ASP A 76 -18.39 -2.53 11.67
C ASP A 76 -19.56 -1.68 12.21
N GLU A 77 -19.37 -0.37 12.39
CA GLU A 77 -20.45 0.56 12.77
C GLU A 77 -21.54 0.67 11.69
N LEU A 78 -21.17 0.63 10.41
CA LEU A 78 -22.14 0.61 9.31
C LEU A 78 -22.91 -0.70 9.28
N GLN A 79 -22.26 -1.84 9.50
CA GLN A 79 -22.93 -3.13 9.61
C GLN A 79 -23.92 -3.11 10.76
N GLN A 80 -23.53 -2.59 11.92
CA GLN A 80 -24.41 -2.51 13.08
C GLN A 80 -25.58 -1.55 12.84
N LYS A 81 -25.31 -0.28 12.50
CA LYS A 81 -26.35 0.77 12.49
C LYS A 81 -27.16 0.82 11.20
N ALA A 82 -26.54 0.57 10.05
CA ALA A 82 -27.22 0.68 8.77
C ALA A 82 -27.93 -0.61 8.35
N ILE A 83 -27.50 -1.77 8.86
CA ILE A 83 -28.00 -3.09 8.45
C ILE A 83 -28.67 -3.80 9.62
N ASN A 84 -27.93 -4.12 10.68
CA ASN A 84 -28.43 -4.95 11.78
C ASN A 84 -29.56 -4.25 12.56
N ASP A 85 -29.34 -3.00 12.99
CA ASP A 85 -30.33 -2.20 13.75
C ASP A 85 -31.55 -1.83 12.89
N ARG A 86 -31.37 -1.72 11.57
CA ARG A 86 -32.48 -1.46 10.64
C ARG A 86 -33.39 -2.66 10.50
N ALA A 87 -32.89 -3.87 10.77
CA ALA A 87 -33.64 -5.13 10.78
C ALA A 87 -34.54 -5.30 9.55
N CYS A 88 -34.01 -5.05 8.35
CA CYS A 88 -34.77 -5.13 7.11
C CYS A 88 -35.34 -6.53 6.83
N ASP A 89 -34.78 -7.57 7.43
CA ASP A 89 -35.33 -8.93 7.35
C ASP A 89 -36.64 -9.07 8.15
N ALA A 90 -36.79 -8.33 9.26
CA ALA A 90 -37.99 -8.30 10.07
C ALA A 90 -39.02 -7.28 9.55
N ASN A 91 -38.57 -6.17 8.96
CA ASN A 91 -39.41 -5.08 8.46
C ASN A 91 -39.07 -4.69 7.01
N PRO A 92 -39.26 -5.60 6.03
CA PRO A 92 -38.81 -5.39 4.64
C PRO A 92 -39.50 -4.21 3.95
N ASN A 93 -40.74 -3.91 4.33
CA ASN A 93 -41.55 -2.85 3.73
C ASN A 93 -41.32 -1.47 4.33
N SER A 94 -40.39 -1.31 5.28
CA SER A 94 -40.07 0.02 5.79
C SER A 94 -39.46 0.89 4.68
N ILE A 95 -39.82 2.18 4.66
CA ILE A 95 -39.35 3.11 3.61
C ILE A 95 -37.81 3.13 3.53
N ALA A 96 -37.13 3.01 4.68
CA ALA A 96 -35.68 2.94 4.74
C ALA A 96 -35.11 1.68 4.08
N CYS A 97 -35.72 0.52 4.28
CA CYS A 97 -35.28 -0.74 3.68
C CYS A 97 -35.52 -0.80 2.18
N VAL A 98 -36.64 -0.26 1.71
CA VAL A 98 -36.93 -0.19 0.27
C VAL A 98 -35.95 0.74 -0.43
N ARG A 99 -35.68 1.93 0.13
CA ARG A 99 -34.77 2.93 -0.47
C ARG A 99 -33.30 2.56 -0.43
N SER A 100 -32.91 1.60 0.40
CA SER A 100 -31.52 1.16 0.51
C SER A 100 -31.26 -0.21 -0.09
N ALA A 101 -32.26 -0.83 -0.73
CA ALA A 101 -32.15 -2.19 -1.23
C ALA A 101 -31.02 -2.36 -2.27
N VAL A 102 -30.77 -1.34 -3.09
CA VAL A 102 -29.70 -1.37 -4.09
C VAL A 102 -28.35 -1.01 -3.47
N SER A 103 -28.32 -0.10 -2.51
CA SER A 103 -27.07 0.39 -1.93
C SER A 103 -26.53 -0.52 -0.82
N LEU A 104 -27.38 -1.10 0.03
CA LEU A 104 -26.95 -1.85 1.21
C LEU A 104 -27.31 -3.33 1.11
N CYS A 105 -26.33 -4.18 1.35
CA CYS A 105 -26.54 -5.61 1.51
C CYS A 105 -27.42 -5.91 2.73
N ARG A 106 -27.96 -7.14 2.78
CA ARG A 106 -28.81 -7.62 3.87
C ARG A 106 -28.14 -8.76 4.62
N GLY A 107 -28.43 -8.84 5.92
CA GLY A 107 -27.88 -9.84 6.82
C GLY A 107 -26.60 -9.42 7.53
N ASP A 108 -26.29 -10.12 8.62
CA ASP A 108 -25.13 -9.84 9.45
C ASP A 108 -23.82 -10.18 8.71
N GLY A 109 -22.82 -9.31 8.82
CA GLY A 109 -21.51 -9.46 8.16
C GLY A 109 -21.52 -9.34 6.62
N CYS A 110 -22.63 -8.93 6.00
CA CYS A 110 -22.72 -8.85 4.54
C CYS A 110 -21.80 -7.78 3.94
N LEU A 111 -21.51 -6.68 4.66
CA LEU A 111 -20.69 -5.58 4.13
C LEU A 111 -19.28 -6.06 3.79
N GLY A 112 -18.61 -6.72 4.74
CA GLY A 112 -17.23 -7.18 4.54
C GLY A 112 -17.10 -8.35 3.57
N SER A 113 -18.13 -9.19 3.44
CA SER A 113 -18.11 -10.40 2.62
C SER A 113 -18.52 -10.17 1.17
N SER A 114 -19.46 -9.26 0.94
CA SER A 114 -20.21 -9.19 -0.33
C SER A 114 -20.22 -7.79 -0.94
N GLN A 115 -19.98 -6.73 -0.19
CA GLN A 115 -20.17 -5.37 -0.70
C GLN A 115 -18.88 -4.54 -0.80
N LEU A 116 -18.10 -4.49 0.27
CA LEU A 116 -16.95 -3.60 0.39
C LEU A 116 -15.79 -4.07 -0.47
N ALA A 117 -15.20 -3.15 -1.22
CA ALA A 117 -14.05 -3.49 -2.02
C ALA A 117 -12.83 -3.83 -1.15
N SER A 118 -12.00 -4.75 -1.63
CA SER A 118 -10.76 -5.14 -0.97
C SER A 118 -9.66 -5.40 -1.97
N MET A 119 -8.43 -5.10 -1.59
CA MET A 119 -7.25 -5.51 -2.35
C MET A 119 -6.94 -6.99 -2.03
N VAL A 120 -6.60 -7.75 -3.06
CA VAL A 120 -6.29 -9.20 -2.97
C VAL A 120 -4.81 -9.45 -3.21
N TRP A 121 -4.21 -8.73 -4.16
CA TRP A 121 -2.78 -8.79 -4.44
C TRP A 121 -2.31 -7.48 -5.06
N TYR A 122 -1.03 -7.22 -4.92
CA TYR A 122 -0.38 -6.03 -5.46
C TYR A 122 0.95 -6.41 -6.09
N ALA A 123 1.24 -5.87 -7.27
CA ALA A 123 2.54 -5.98 -7.91
C ALA A 123 2.90 -4.68 -8.61
N ALA A 124 4.12 -4.22 -8.42
CA ALA A 124 4.63 -2.99 -9.00
C ALA A 124 6.06 -3.19 -9.49
N PRO A 125 6.31 -3.28 -10.80
CA PRO A 125 7.64 -3.01 -11.31
C PRO A 125 7.98 -1.54 -11.08
N GLN A 126 9.24 -1.27 -10.72
CA GLN A 126 9.68 0.05 -10.30
C GLN A 126 11.10 0.36 -10.74
N ILE A 127 11.35 1.65 -10.92
CA ILE A 127 12.69 2.21 -11.00
C ILE A 127 12.98 2.83 -9.63
N THR A 128 14.19 2.65 -9.13
CA THR A 128 14.62 3.18 -7.83
C THR A 128 15.87 4.03 -7.99
N VAL A 129 15.85 5.22 -7.40
CA VAL A 129 16.94 6.20 -7.40
C VAL A 129 17.34 6.51 -5.96
N VAL A 130 18.62 6.54 -5.65
CA VAL A 130 19.16 6.76 -4.30
C VAL A 130 20.00 8.04 -4.28
N PRO A 131 19.39 9.23 -4.12
CA PRO A 131 20.10 10.49 -4.22
C PRO A 131 20.91 10.85 -2.96
N PHE A 132 20.47 10.39 -1.78
CA PHE A 132 21.09 10.77 -0.51
C PHE A 132 21.64 9.55 0.21
N ARG A 133 22.87 9.69 0.71
CA ARG A 133 23.56 8.71 1.54
C ARG A 133 24.23 9.41 2.69
N GLY A 134 24.23 8.76 3.85
CA GLY A 134 24.82 9.31 5.04
C GLY A 134 25.11 8.25 6.09
N LYS A 135 25.65 8.73 7.21
CA LYS A 135 25.80 7.94 8.43
C LYS A 135 24.85 8.48 9.48
N PHE A 136 24.11 7.59 10.12
CA PHE A 136 23.25 7.91 11.23
C PHE A 136 23.86 7.36 12.52
N SER A 137 23.88 8.18 13.58
CA SER A 137 24.31 7.74 14.90
C SER A 137 23.06 7.38 15.72
N LEU A 138 22.90 6.10 16.02
CA LEU A 138 21.90 5.61 16.95
C LEU A 138 22.46 5.71 18.37
N PHE A 139 21.83 6.53 19.21
CA PHE A 139 22.16 6.69 20.63
C PHE A 139 23.61 7.15 20.93
N GLY A 140 24.29 7.79 19.99
CA GLY A 140 25.64 8.32 20.18
C GLY A 140 26.75 7.26 20.20
N ALA A 141 26.44 5.98 19.98
CA ALA A 141 27.41 4.88 20.07
C ALA A 141 27.39 3.92 18.87
N ALA A 142 26.23 3.70 18.24
CA ALA A 142 26.12 2.82 17.06
C ALA A 142 26.03 3.66 15.78
N PHE A 143 27.00 3.52 14.88
CA PHE A 143 26.99 4.17 13.58
C PHE A 143 26.45 3.21 12.52
N LEU A 144 25.34 3.56 11.90
CA LEU A 144 24.73 2.82 10.80
C LEU A 144 24.84 3.65 9.52
N ASP A 145 25.15 3.00 8.40
CA ASP A 145 25.00 3.64 7.10
C ASP A 145 23.51 3.72 6.79
N ALA A 146 23.04 4.87 6.30
CA ALA A 146 21.65 5.10 5.96
C ALA A 146 21.52 5.79 4.60
N ASP A 147 20.47 5.45 3.86
CA ASP A 147 20.15 6.11 2.61
C ASP A 147 18.66 6.41 2.46
N ILE A 148 18.38 7.34 1.56
CA ILE A 148 17.02 7.67 1.13
C ILE A 148 16.91 7.28 -0.33
N SER A 149 15.90 6.47 -0.62
CA SER A 149 15.56 5.99 -1.95
C SER A 149 14.22 6.57 -2.39
N LEU A 150 14.14 6.92 -3.66
CA LEU A 150 12.93 7.30 -4.37
C LEU A 150 12.60 6.18 -5.34
N PHE A 151 11.34 5.84 -5.49
CA PHE A 151 10.92 4.88 -6.50
C PHE A 151 9.65 5.33 -7.18
N ALA A 152 9.50 4.92 -8.44
CA ALA A 152 8.31 5.14 -9.24
C ALA A 152 8.14 4.04 -10.28
N GLY A 153 6.90 3.76 -10.65
CA GLY A 153 6.57 2.76 -11.67
C GLY A 153 5.06 2.58 -11.82
N PRO A 154 4.61 1.67 -12.67
CA PRO A 154 3.21 1.25 -12.68
C PRO A 154 2.95 0.23 -11.56
N ALA A 155 1.71 0.21 -11.08
CA ALA A 155 1.19 -0.76 -10.14
C ALA A 155 0.00 -1.49 -10.75
N PHE A 156 -0.03 -2.79 -10.50
CA PHE A 156 -1.10 -3.72 -10.84
C PHE A 156 -1.70 -4.19 -9.52
N VAL A 157 -2.99 -3.92 -9.34
CA VAL A 157 -3.70 -4.18 -8.09
C VAL A 157 -4.89 -5.08 -8.41
N GLY A 158 -4.87 -6.30 -7.88
CA GLY A 158 -6.04 -7.16 -7.87
C GLY A 158 -7.00 -6.70 -6.79
N VAL A 159 -8.22 -6.34 -7.17
CA VAL A 159 -9.28 -5.92 -6.25
C VAL A 159 -10.50 -6.80 -6.38
N ASN A 160 -11.15 -7.08 -5.27
CA ASN A 160 -12.53 -7.53 -5.26
C ASN A 160 -13.38 -6.28 -5.11
N GLU A 161 -14.31 -6.09 -6.03
CA GLU A 161 -15.25 -4.97 -6.02
C GLU A 161 -16.63 -5.53 -6.35
N ARG A 162 -17.69 -4.86 -5.92
CA ARG A 162 -19.05 -5.24 -6.29
C ARG A 162 -19.17 -5.38 -7.81
N ALA A 163 -19.83 -6.46 -8.23
CA ALA A 163 -20.17 -6.70 -9.63
C ALA A 163 -21.05 -5.56 -10.15
N ASP A 164 -20.90 -5.26 -11.44
CA ASP A 164 -21.70 -4.23 -12.06
C ASP A 164 -23.13 -4.77 -12.22
N CYS A 165 -24.12 -3.94 -11.93
CA CYS A 165 -25.53 -4.32 -12.03
C CYS A 165 -26.35 -3.18 -12.63
N ASP A 166 -27.33 -3.56 -13.45
CA ASP A 166 -28.24 -2.65 -14.13
C ASP A 166 -29.62 -2.59 -13.43
N LEU A 167 -30.42 -1.59 -13.80
CA LEU A 167 -31.80 -1.37 -13.34
C LEU A 167 -32.62 -2.68 -13.35
N GLY A 168 -33.10 -3.08 -12.18
CA GLY A 168 -33.96 -4.26 -11.99
C GLY A 168 -33.26 -5.53 -11.51
N ASN A 169 -31.92 -5.64 -11.63
CA ASN A 169 -31.14 -6.81 -11.17
C ASN A 169 -30.22 -6.50 -9.97
N CYS A 170 -30.02 -5.22 -9.64
CA CYS A 170 -29.20 -4.78 -8.51
C CYS A 170 -29.67 -5.14 -7.08
N PRO A 171 -30.98 -5.23 -6.76
CA PRO A 171 -31.42 -5.39 -5.36
C PRO A 171 -30.98 -6.70 -4.69
N ASP A 172 -30.72 -7.73 -5.48
CA ASP A 172 -30.47 -9.09 -4.99
C ASP A 172 -29.03 -9.58 -5.23
N SER A 173 -28.18 -8.80 -5.92
CA SER A 173 -26.79 -9.19 -6.23
C SER A 173 -25.77 -8.25 -5.59
N PHE A 174 -25.15 -8.75 -4.52
CA PHE A 174 -23.95 -8.19 -3.89
C PHE A 174 -22.77 -9.12 -4.14
N GLU A 175 -22.67 -9.69 -5.34
CA GLU A 175 -21.54 -10.56 -5.66
C GLU A 175 -20.29 -9.69 -5.87
N LEU A 176 -19.17 -10.09 -5.27
CA LEU A 176 -17.87 -9.48 -5.53
C LEU A 176 -17.25 -10.13 -6.76
N THR A 177 -16.73 -9.32 -7.67
CA THR A 177 -15.99 -9.79 -8.83
C THR A 177 -14.54 -9.34 -8.79
N HIS A 178 -13.65 -10.20 -9.27
CA HIS A 178 -12.22 -9.92 -9.34
C HIS A 178 -11.93 -8.97 -10.50
N LYS A 179 -11.40 -7.78 -10.19
CA LYS A 179 -10.99 -6.77 -11.19
C LYS A 179 -9.51 -6.48 -11.05
N LEU A 180 -8.85 -6.27 -12.19
CA LEU A 180 -7.49 -5.73 -12.23
C LEU A 180 -7.56 -4.21 -12.35
N ARG A 181 -6.90 -3.50 -11.44
CA ARG A 181 -6.70 -2.05 -11.50
C ARG A 181 -5.24 -1.75 -11.80
N VAL A 182 -5.03 -0.73 -12.63
CA VAL A 182 -3.70 -0.26 -12.99
C VAL A 182 -3.61 1.22 -12.66
N GLY A 183 -2.52 1.62 -12.02
CA GLY A 183 -2.27 3.01 -11.65
C GLY A 183 -0.77 3.29 -11.49
N PRO A 184 -0.35 4.55 -11.45
CA PRO A 184 1.03 4.87 -11.10
C PRO A 184 1.28 4.58 -9.62
N THR A 185 2.51 4.21 -9.27
CA THR A 185 2.99 4.13 -7.89
C THR A 185 4.27 4.90 -7.75
N PHE A 186 4.45 5.52 -6.59
CA PHE A 186 5.65 6.26 -6.24
C PHE A 186 5.84 6.31 -4.74
N GLY A 187 7.06 6.62 -4.29
CA GLY A 187 7.30 6.74 -2.87
C GLY A 187 8.75 6.97 -2.47
N LEU A 188 8.96 6.84 -1.17
CA LEU A 188 10.20 7.14 -0.45
C LEU A 188 10.54 5.94 0.44
N GLY A 189 11.75 5.42 0.32
CA GLY A 189 12.28 4.37 1.18
C GLY A 189 13.46 4.88 2.00
N PHE A 190 13.44 4.60 3.29
CA PHE A 190 14.54 4.81 4.21
C PHE A 190 15.20 3.45 4.49
N ASN A 191 16.44 3.27 4.05
CA ASN A 191 17.18 2.02 4.28
C ASN A 191 18.32 2.27 5.28
N PHE A 192 18.52 1.31 6.18
CA PHE A 192 19.61 1.27 7.15
C PHE A 192 20.40 -0.03 6.94
N TYR A 193 21.72 0.09 6.89
CA TYR A 193 22.62 -1.05 6.70
C TYR A 193 23.24 -1.43 8.04
N THR A 194 23.22 -2.74 8.31
CA THR A 194 23.90 -3.28 9.47
C THR A 194 25.41 -3.38 9.21
N PRO A 195 26.24 -3.53 10.25
CA PRO A 195 27.67 -3.81 10.10
C PRO A 195 27.98 -5.10 9.33
N LEU A 196 26.99 -5.97 9.13
CA LEU A 196 27.16 -7.26 8.47
C LEU A 196 27.27 -7.16 6.93
N ASP A 197 27.17 -5.98 6.33
CA ASP A 197 27.36 -5.69 4.89
C ASP A 197 26.41 -6.37 3.88
N TRP A 198 25.84 -7.52 4.22
CA TRP A 198 24.86 -8.28 3.44
C TRP A 198 23.42 -8.10 3.94
N MET A 199 23.21 -7.42 5.07
CA MET A 199 21.88 -7.25 5.68
C MET A 199 21.56 -5.79 5.98
N GLY A 200 20.32 -5.40 5.70
CA GLY A 200 19.75 -4.10 6.05
C GLY A 200 18.32 -4.23 6.54
N PHE A 201 17.76 -3.12 6.99
CA PHE A 201 16.35 -2.99 7.32
C PHE A 201 15.89 -1.58 7.00
N GLY A 202 14.59 -1.37 6.92
CA GLY A 202 14.09 -0.04 6.61
C GLY A 202 12.59 0.07 6.60
N ALA A 203 12.15 1.26 6.24
CA ALA A 203 10.74 1.58 6.06
C ALA A 203 10.52 2.26 4.72
N GLU A 204 9.36 2.09 4.13
CA GLU A 204 8.99 2.66 2.84
C GLU A 204 7.57 3.21 2.89
N PHE A 205 7.40 4.46 2.48
CA PHE A 205 6.11 5.06 2.21
C PHE A 205 5.85 5.00 0.72
N ARG A 206 4.67 4.49 0.33
CA ARG A 206 4.26 4.32 -1.06
C ARG A 206 2.86 4.88 -1.26
N GLY A 207 2.66 5.65 -2.33
CA GLY A 207 1.35 6.07 -2.81
C GLY A 207 1.00 5.37 -4.11
N THR A 208 -0.23 4.88 -4.23
CA THR A 208 -0.77 4.31 -5.48
C THR A 208 -2.19 4.82 -5.74
N PRO A 209 -2.37 5.90 -6.51
CA PRO A 209 -3.70 6.30 -6.93
C PRO A 209 -4.28 5.35 -7.98
N PHE A 210 -5.49 4.85 -7.77
CA PHE A 210 -6.24 4.09 -8.77
C PHE A 210 -7.75 4.26 -8.60
N VAL A 211 -8.52 3.96 -9.64
CA VAL A 211 -9.97 4.11 -9.68
C VAL A 211 -10.64 2.85 -9.13
N VAL A 212 -11.50 3.01 -8.13
CA VAL A 212 -12.24 1.91 -7.48
C VAL A 212 -13.52 2.42 -6.83
N ASN A 213 -14.57 1.60 -6.80
CA ASN A 213 -15.72 1.84 -5.93
C ASN A 213 -15.45 1.15 -4.57
N SER A 214 -14.93 1.91 -3.59
CA SER A 214 -14.51 1.32 -2.30
C SER A 214 -15.69 0.85 -1.44
N SER A 215 -16.85 1.48 -1.60
CA SER A 215 -18.06 1.22 -0.81
C SER A 215 -19.01 0.20 -1.45
N GLY A 216 -18.91 -0.02 -2.76
CA GLY A 216 -19.88 -0.81 -3.52
C GLY A 216 -21.29 -0.18 -3.56
N PHE A 217 -21.39 1.12 -3.26
CA PHE A 217 -22.63 1.89 -3.36
C PHE A 217 -22.83 2.41 -4.78
N ASP A 218 -24.09 2.63 -5.16
CA ASP A 218 -24.48 3.63 -6.15
C ASP A 218 -24.15 5.00 -5.51
N VAL A 219 -23.21 5.74 -6.08
CA VAL A 219 -22.68 7.02 -5.54
C VAL A 219 -22.69 8.14 -6.57
N SER A 220 -22.85 7.84 -7.86
CA SER A 220 -22.72 8.86 -8.91
C SER A 220 -23.39 8.48 -10.22
N SER A 221 -24.30 9.34 -10.69
CA SER A 221 -24.56 9.50 -12.12
C SER A 221 -24.68 10.99 -12.48
N ASP A 222 -24.30 11.34 -13.71
CA ASP A 222 -24.62 12.64 -14.34
C ASP A 222 -26.14 12.83 -14.54
N ASN A 223 -26.95 11.79 -14.30
CA ASN A 223 -28.40 11.74 -14.50
C ASN A 223 -29.23 11.78 -13.19
N GLY A 224 -28.58 12.05 -12.06
CA GLY A 224 -29.24 12.18 -10.75
C GLY A 224 -28.96 11.00 -9.82
N PHE A 225 -28.82 11.31 -8.54
CA PHE A 225 -28.55 10.34 -7.48
C PHE A 225 -29.82 10.03 -6.69
N PRO A 226 -30.12 8.76 -6.36
CA PRO A 226 -29.55 7.49 -6.89
C PRO A 226 -30.20 7.07 -8.22
N ASP A 227 -29.49 6.32 -9.07
CA ASP A 227 -29.98 5.80 -10.36
C ASP A 227 -30.29 4.28 -10.34
N ASP A 228 -30.14 3.66 -9.16
CA ASP A 228 -30.35 2.24 -8.87
C ASP A 228 -29.47 1.31 -9.71
N GLN A 229 -28.30 1.81 -10.15
CA GLN A 229 -27.30 1.06 -10.89
C GLN A 229 -25.97 1.09 -10.13
N VAL A 230 -25.17 0.04 -10.28
CA VAL A 230 -23.78 0.04 -9.82
C VAL A 230 -22.91 -0.26 -11.01
N ASN A 231 -22.17 0.73 -11.49
CA ASN A 231 -21.42 0.62 -12.72
C ASN A 231 -20.05 1.35 -12.64
N GLY A 232 -19.47 1.66 -13.80
CA GLY A 232 -18.18 2.34 -13.88
C GLY A 232 -18.18 3.78 -13.38
N GLU A 233 -19.34 4.45 -13.39
CA GLU A 233 -19.52 5.86 -13.01
C GLU A 233 -19.44 6.06 -11.49
N ASP A 234 -19.74 5.03 -10.71
CA ASP A 234 -19.62 5.03 -9.24
C ASP A 234 -18.17 4.98 -8.73
N ARG A 235 -17.21 4.77 -9.63
CA ARG A 235 -15.81 4.60 -9.27
C ARG A 235 -15.14 5.96 -9.23
N SER A 236 -14.45 6.23 -8.12
CA SER A 236 -13.67 7.46 -7.96
C SER A 236 -12.19 7.16 -7.88
N LEU A 237 -11.36 8.14 -8.27
CA LEU A 237 -9.92 8.06 -8.07
C LEU A 237 -9.61 8.16 -6.59
N LYS A 238 -9.03 7.09 -6.03
CA LYS A 238 -8.61 7.04 -4.62
C LYS A 238 -7.10 7.04 -4.54
N PHE A 239 -6.56 7.82 -3.61
CA PHE A 239 -5.13 7.78 -3.28
C PHE A 239 -4.92 6.78 -2.15
N ASN A 240 -4.17 5.71 -2.42
CA ASN A 240 -3.94 4.63 -1.47
C ASN A 240 -2.50 4.71 -0.93
N PRO A 241 -2.28 5.34 0.24
CA PRO A 241 -1.00 5.34 0.92
C PRO A 241 -0.77 4.03 1.69
N MET A 242 0.46 3.56 1.57
CA MET A 242 0.96 2.33 2.16
C MET A 242 2.25 2.62 2.92
N LEU A 243 2.36 2.04 4.11
CA LEU A 243 3.58 2.06 4.91
C LEU A 243 4.14 0.65 5.01
N THR A 244 5.42 0.50 4.71
CA THR A 244 6.10 -0.78 4.63
C THR A 244 7.25 -0.79 5.62
N ALA A 245 7.42 -1.90 6.34
CA ALA A 245 8.66 -2.23 7.04
C ALA A 245 9.29 -3.45 6.38
N TYR A 246 10.61 -3.47 6.24
CA TYR A 246 11.31 -4.56 5.58
C TYR A 246 12.67 -4.87 6.17
N ILE A 247 13.12 -6.10 5.91
CA ILE A 247 14.49 -6.57 6.11
C ILE A 247 15.04 -6.93 4.73
N SER A 248 16.21 -6.40 4.39
CA SER A 248 16.87 -6.59 3.11
C SER A 248 18.14 -7.44 3.20
N PHE A 249 18.40 -8.19 2.14
CA PHE A 249 19.57 -9.02 1.93
C PHE A 249 20.21 -8.63 0.60
N GLN A 250 21.52 -8.35 0.61
CA GLN A 250 22.25 -7.86 -0.56
C GLN A 250 23.26 -8.89 -1.05
N LEU A 251 23.19 -9.20 -2.35
CA LEU A 251 24.01 -10.19 -3.01
C LEU A 251 24.70 -9.59 -4.24
N PRO A 252 26.00 -9.87 -4.50
CA PRO A 252 26.96 -10.62 -3.68
C PRO A 252 27.22 -9.96 -2.30
N ALA A 253 27.62 -10.74 -1.29
CA ALA A 253 27.74 -10.27 0.09
C ALA A 253 28.88 -9.27 0.34
N GLU A 254 29.89 -9.27 -0.52
CA GLU A 254 31.06 -8.39 -0.42
C GLU A 254 30.75 -7.00 -0.99
N VAL A 255 31.27 -5.96 -0.34
CA VAL A 255 31.00 -4.55 -0.66
C VAL A 255 32.25 -3.97 -1.32
N GLU A 256 32.09 -3.45 -2.54
CA GLU A 256 33.16 -2.71 -3.19
C GLU A 256 33.36 -1.34 -2.51
N VAL A 257 34.61 -0.91 -2.44
CA VAL A 257 35.00 0.37 -1.86
C VAL A 257 35.58 1.21 -2.99
N SER A 258 35.06 2.42 -3.19
CA SER A 258 35.59 3.33 -4.21
C SER A 258 37.06 3.64 -3.94
N ASP A 259 37.90 3.73 -4.98
CA ASP A 259 39.34 4.02 -4.87
C ASP A 259 39.67 5.33 -4.12
#